data_AF-A0AAV8G4Z7-F1
#
_entry.id   AF-A0AAV8G4Z7-F1
#
_cell.length_a   1.000
_cell.length_b   1.000
_cell.length_c   1.000
_cell.angle_alpha   90.00
_cell.angle_beta   90.00
_cell.angle_gamma   90.00
#
_symmetry.space_group_name_H-M   'P 1'
#
loop_
_entity.id
_entity.type
_entity.pdbx_description
1 polymer ?
#
loop_
_entity_poly.entity_id
_entity_poly.type
_entity_poly.pdbx_seq_one_letter_code
_entity_poly.pdbx_strand_id
1 'polypeptide(L)'
;MALSNHFRILLFMTIFSFLLVAPYARRAGTGPCPGGSQAATDSTTCTINCFRADPVCGVNGVTYSCGCPEAACNHVAVAYRGACRNNGRSGVVSP
;
A
#
# COMPACT_ATOMS: atom_id res chain seq x y z
N MET A 1 -43.91 -10.80 24.72
CA MET A 1 -43.83 -9.86 23.59
C MET A 1 -42.49 -9.09 23.57
N ALA A 2 -41.98 -8.60 24.72
CA ALA A 2 -40.70 -7.87 24.79
C ALA A 2 -39.45 -8.67 24.36
N LEU A 3 -39.38 -9.99 24.63
CA LEU A 3 -38.23 -10.84 24.29
C LEU A 3 -38.05 -11.07 22.77
N SER A 4 -39.16 -11.08 22.02
CA SER A 4 -39.16 -11.22 20.56
C SER A 4 -38.63 -9.96 19.88
N ASN A 5 -39.01 -8.79 20.40
CA ASN A 5 -38.57 -7.50 19.88
C ASN A 5 -37.11 -7.22 20.26
N HIS A 6 -36.69 -7.62 21.47
CA HIS A 6 -35.31 -7.48 21.91
C HIS A 6 -34.35 -8.37 21.12
N PHE A 7 -34.75 -9.61 20.82
CA PHE A 7 -33.97 -10.52 19.97
C PHE A 7 -33.81 -9.97 18.55
N ARG A 8 -34.87 -9.36 17.99
CA ARG A 8 -34.82 -8.68 16.69
C ARG A 8 -33.86 -7.49 16.69
N ILE A 9 -33.87 -6.67 17.73
CA ILE A 9 -32.98 -5.50 17.84
C ILE A 9 -31.51 -5.93 17.95
N LEU A 10 -31.21 -6.95 18.77
CA LEU A 10 -29.86 -7.48 18.92
C LEU A 10 -29.32 -8.07 17.62
N LEU A 11 -30.15 -8.79 16.86
CA LEU A 11 -29.78 -9.35 15.56
C LEU A 11 -29.51 -8.26 14.51
N PHE A 12 -30.28 -7.17 14.51
CA PHE A 12 -30.04 -6.02 13.63
C PHE A 12 -28.74 -5.28 13.99
N MET A 13 -28.48 -5.06 15.27
CA MET A 13 -27.28 -4.34 15.74
C MET A 13 -25.98 -5.09 15.43
N THR A 14 -25.97 -6.42 15.59
CA THR A 14 -24.80 -7.25 15.25
C THR A 14 -24.56 -7.30 13.75
N ILE A 15 -25.62 -7.46 12.94
CA ILE A 15 -25.53 -7.47 11.47
C ILE A 15 -25.05 -6.11 10.95
N PHE A 16 -25.61 -5.00 11.44
CA PHE A 16 -25.20 -3.66 11.02
C PHE A 16 -23.76 -3.33 11.40
N SER A 17 -23.34 -3.72 12.61
CA SER A 17 -21.95 -3.58 13.05
C SER A 17 -21.00 -4.42 12.19
N PHE A 18 -21.36 -5.66 11.86
CA PHE A 18 -20.56 -6.50 10.96
C PHE A 18 -20.51 -5.96 9.52
N LEU A 19 -21.64 -5.45 8.99
CA LEU A 19 -21.73 -4.86 7.66
C LEU A 19 -20.97 -3.54 7.54
N LEU A 20 -20.90 -2.77 8.62
CA LEU A 20 -20.05 -1.59 8.67
C LEU A 20 -18.58 -1.96 8.83
N VAL A 21 -18.22 -2.99 9.61
CA VAL A 21 -16.82 -3.39 9.84
C VAL A 21 -16.19 -4.16 8.66
N ALA A 22 -16.97 -4.98 7.95
CA ALA A 22 -16.50 -5.76 6.80
C ALA A 22 -15.85 -4.95 5.64
N PRO A 23 -16.34 -3.76 5.24
CA PRO A 23 -15.68 -2.95 4.23
C PRO A 23 -14.39 -2.31 4.73
N TYR A 24 -14.19 -2.14 6.05
CA TYR A 24 -12.92 -1.65 6.58
C TYR A 24 -11.79 -2.69 6.51
N ALA A 25 -12.12 -3.98 6.34
CA ALA A 25 -11.13 -5.07 6.31
C ALA A 25 -10.69 -5.49 4.89
N ARG A 26 -10.89 -4.65 3.86
CA ARG A 26 -10.46 -4.98 2.48
C ARG A 26 -9.74 -3.81 1.79
N ARG A 27 -8.41 -3.83 1.84
CA ARG A 27 -7.51 -3.78 0.66
C ARG A 27 -6.05 -3.93 1.09
N ALA A 28 -5.65 -5.15 1.42
CA ALA A 28 -4.26 -5.55 1.26
C ALA A 28 -4.09 -6.05 -0.18
N GLY A 29 -3.25 -5.38 -0.98
CA GLY A 29 -2.53 -6.08 -2.05
C GLY A 29 -2.87 -5.83 -3.53
N THR A 30 -3.71 -4.86 -3.92
CA THR A 30 -3.84 -4.47 -5.35
C THR A 30 -3.09 -3.18 -5.67
N GLY A 31 -1.91 -3.01 -5.06
CA GLY A 31 -1.01 -1.92 -5.39
C GLY A 31 -0.29 -2.17 -6.73
N PRO A 32 0.22 -1.12 -7.38
CA PRO A 32 1.05 -1.24 -8.60
C PRO A 32 2.31 -2.12 -8.41
N CYS A 33 2.69 -2.37 -7.16
CA CYS A 33 3.72 -3.31 -6.74
C CYS A 33 3.10 -4.59 -6.14
N PRO A 34 3.06 -5.70 -6.88
CA PRO A 34 2.71 -7.00 -6.32
C PRO A 34 3.89 -7.50 -5.45
N GLY A 35 3.67 -7.75 -4.16
CA GLY A 35 4.71 -8.33 -3.29
C GLY A 35 5.11 -7.49 -2.07
N GLY A 36 4.16 -6.80 -1.44
CA GLY A 36 4.37 -6.15 -0.15
C GLY A 36 4.42 -7.14 1.03
N SER A 37 5.40 -8.03 1.06
CA SER A 37 5.91 -8.70 2.27
C SER A 37 6.94 -9.75 1.85
N GLN A 38 8.09 -9.71 2.53
CA GLN A 38 9.19 -10.69 2.49
C GLN A 38 10.32 -10.41 1.49
N ALA A 39 11.19 -9.48 1.87
CA ALA A 39 12.65 -9.70 1.94
C ALA A 39 13.31 -8.48 2.61
N ALA A 40 12.99 -8.24 3.88
CA ALA A 40 13.78 -7.34 4.72
C ALA A 40 14.60 -8.20 5.68
N THR A 41 15.52 -8.98 5.14
CA THR A 41 16.66 -9.50 5.91
C THR A 41 17.88 -8.67 5.50
N ASP A 42 17.80 -7.37 5.77
CA ASP A 42 18.91 -6.48 6.17
C ASP A 42 18.46 -5.01 6.00
N SER A 43 17.47 -4.61 6.79
CA SER A 43 16.92 -3.26 6.85
C SER A 43 17.79 -2.30 7.67
N THR A 44 19.11 -2.35 7.50
CA THR A 44 20.03 -1.34 8.08
C THR A 44 20.65 -0.45 7.01
N THR A 45 20.68 -0.91 5.75
CA THR A 45 21.18 -0.13 4.62
C THR A 45 20.40 -0.48 3.36
N CYS A 46 19.75 0.51 2.74
CA CYS A 46 19.00 0.37 1.49
C CYS A 46 19.93 0.20 0.27
N THR A 47 20.76 -0.85 0.26
CA THR A 47 21.67 -1.13 -0.86
C THR A 47 20.92 -1.81 -1.99
N ILE A 48 20.17 -1.03 -2.77
CA ILE A 48 19.38 -1.50 -3.90
C ILE A 48 20.25 -1.43 -5.16
N ASN A 49 20.74 -2.56 -5.66
CA ASN A 49 21.45 -2.61 -6.95
C ASN A 49 20.54 -3.17 -8.05
N CYS A 50 19.97 -2.30 -8.89
CA CYS A 50 19.22 -2.73 -10.07
C CYS A 50 20.05 -2.56 -11.36
N PHE A 51 20.23 -3.64 -12.12
CA PHE A 51 20.93 -3.59 -13.42
C PHE A 51 20.02 -3.06 -14.56
N ARG A 52 18.70 -3.14 -14.37
CA ARG A 52 17.68 -2.64 -15.29
C ARG A 52 16.79 -1.66 -14.53
N ALA A 53 16.56 -0.50 -15.12
CA ALA A 53 15.62 0.47 -14.59
C ALA A 53 14.19 -0.05 -14.74
N ASP A 54 13.43 -0.01 -13.64
CA ASP A 54 11.98 -0.26 -13.60
C ASP A 54 11.34 0.92 -12.85
N PRO A 55 11.30 2.11 -13.46
CA PRO A 55 10.94 3.33 -12.75
C PRO A 55 9.49 3.28 -12.25
N VAL A 56 9.29 3.73 -11.02
CA VAL A 56 7.94 3.90 -10.43
C VAL A 56 7.81 5.28 -9.81
N CYS A 57 6.57 5.79 -9.80
CA CYS A 57 6.26 7.05 -9.16
C CYS A 57 5.70 6.79 -7.76
N GLY A 58 6.41 7.26 -6.73
CA GLY A 58 5.93 7.23 -5.36
C GLY A 58 4.77 8.20 -5.14
N VAL A 59 3.96 7.95 -4.10
CA VAL A 59 2.90 8.89 -3.67
C VAL A 59 3.44 10.25 -3.23
N ASN A 60 4.74 10.32 -2.92
CA ASN A 60 5.48 11.55 -2.63
C ASN A 60 5.92 12.33 -3.88
N GLY A 61 5.60 11.85 -5.09
CA GLY A 61 6.00 12.49 -6.35
C GLY A 61 7.48 12.29 -6.71
N VAL A 62 8.16 11.36 -6.07
CA VAL A 62 9.55 10.98 -6.34
C VAL A 62 9.60 9.77 -7.26
N THR A 63 10.52 9.78 -8.22
CA THR A 63 10.76 8.63 -9.10
C THR A 63 11.80 7.70 -8.49
N TYR A 64 11.42 6.44 -8.27
CA TYR A 64 12.31 5.38 -7.81
C TYR A 64 12.73 4.54 -9.03
N SER A 65 13.99 4.60 -9.41
CA SER A 65 14.50 4.05 -10.68
C SER A 65 14.63 2.52 -10.66
N CYS A 66 14.90 1.95 -9.50
CA CYS A 66 14.95 0.52 -9.25
C CYS A 66 13.57 -0.06 -8.88
N GLY A 67 12.53 0.78 -8.88
CA GLY A 67 11.15 0.35 -8.79
C GLY A 67 10.63 0.12 -7.38
N CYS A 68 9.73 -0.85 -7.27
CA CYS A 68 9.08 -1.23 -6.02
C CYS A 68 10.03 -1.51 -4.84
N PRO A 69 11.16 -2.25 -4.98
CA PRO A 69 12.04 -2.52 -3.83
C PRO A 69 12.67 -1.24 -3.28
N GLU A 70 13.01 -0.28 -4.15
CA GLU A 70 13.59 1.00 -3.76
C GLU A 70 12.58 1.91 -3.07
N ALA A 71 11.35 1.99 -3.61
CA ALA A 71 10.26 2.73 -3.00
C ALA A 71 9.89 2.13 -1.62
N ALA A 72 9.84 0.80 -1.52
CA ALA A 72 9.59 0.10 -0.26
C ALA A 72 10.69 0.34 0.78
N CYS A 73 11.96 0.39 0.36
CA CYS A 73 13.07 0.69 1.26
C CYS A 73 12.99 2.11 1.83
N ASN A 74 12.45 3.04 1.06
CA ASN A 74 12.18 4.40 1.51
C ASN A 74 10.83 4.54 2.25
N HIS A 75 10.15 3.43 2.53
CA HIS A 75 8.80 3.41 3.13
C HIS A 75 7.77 4.24 2.36
N VAL A 76 7.93 4.32 1.03
CA VAL A 76 7.04 5.07 0.15
C VAL A 76 6.16 4.12 -0.66
N ALA A 77 4.84 4.34 -0.57
CA ALA A 77 3.89 3.64 -1.43
C ALA A 77 4.02 4.10 -2.89
N VAL A 78 3.86 3.17 -3.83
CA VAL A 78 3.88 3.50 -5.26
C VAL A 78 2.49 3.92 -5.73
N ALA A 79 2.42 5.09 -6.38
CA ALA A 79 1.20 5.62 -6.98
C ALA A 79 0.90 4.96 -8.33
N TYR A 80 1.91 4.85 -9.20
CA TYR A 80 1.80 4.20 -10.51
C TYR A 80 3.17 3.76 -11.06
N ARG A 81 3.16 2.85 -12.04
CA ARG A 81 4.37 2.41 -12.76
C ARG A 81 4.81 3.46 -13.77
N GLY A 82 6.12 3.62 -13.93
CA GLY A 82 6.75 4.68 -14.73
C GLY A 82 7.20 5.87 -13.87
N ALA A 83 8.01 6.74 -14.46
CA ALA A 83 8.49 7.95 -13.80
C ALA A 83 7.37 8.95 -13.48
N CYS A 84 7.57 9.78 -12.47
CA CYS A 84 6.61 10.84 -12.14
C CYS A 84 6.49 11.86 -13.28
N ARG A 85 5.27 12.34 -13.55
CA ARG A 85 4.95 13.17 -14.74
C ARG A 85 5.22 14.66 -14.56
N ASN A 86 5.81 15.07 -13.42
CA ASN A 86 6.06 16.45 -13.02
C ASN A 86 7.53 16.89 -13.29
N ASN A 87 7.64 17.68 -14.35
CA ASN A 87 8.67 18.65 -14.75
C ASN A 87 9.62 19.19 -13.66
N GLY A 88 10.75 18.49 -13.45
CA GLY A 88 12.02 19.14 -13.07
C GLY A 88 12.47 18.99 -11.61
N ARG A 89 11.70 18.33 -10.74
CA ARG A 89 12.22 17.81 -9.45
C ARG A 89 12.32 16.31 -9.53
N SER A 90 13.12 15.83 -10.48
CA SER A 90 13.58 14.45 -10.46
C SER A 90 14.61 14.37 -9.34
N GLY A 91 14.13 14.28 -8.10
CA GLY A 91 14.93 13.67 -7.05
C GLY A 91 15.05 12.21 -7.44
N VAL A 92 15.96 11.91 -8.35
CA VAL A 92 16.31 10.52 -8.65
C VAL A 92 16.97 10.04 -7.37
N VAL A 93 16.21 9.35 -6.53
CA VAL A 93 16.84 8.62 -5.44
C VAL A 93 17.64 7.53 -6.15
N SER A 94 18.95 7.54 -5.91
CA SER A 94 19.89 6.52 -6.35
C SER A 94 20.55 6.00 -5.08
N PRO A 95 20.84 4.69 -4.99
CA PRO A 95 21.51 4.10 -3.83
C PRO A 95 22.88 4.74 -3.53
#